data_AF-A0A3D1BI70-F1
#
_entry.id   AF-A0A3D1BI70-F1
#
_cell.length_a   1.000
_cell.length_b   1.000
_cell.length_c   1.000
_cell.angle_alpha   90.00
_cell.angle_beta   90.00
_cell.angle_gamma   90.00
#
_symmetry.space_group_name_H-M   'P 1'
#
loop_
_entity.id
_entity.type
_entity.pdbx_description
1 polymer ?
#
loop_
_entity_poly.entity_id
_entity_poly.type
_entity_poly.pdbx_seq_one_letter_code
_entity_poly.pdbx_strand_id
1 'polypeptide(L)'
;MKNLRNTGLALAAFCMASTAVAQFSHLEVDYIDNGGVVPGDTYRVYAVMENEGDILDAIYGEKSAPMKITSTAPFFQHLKGGALSADIQRYDTTTDPTLLYDSWVTIGAEDNYMNA
;
A
#
# COMPACT_ATOMS: atom_id res chain seq x y z
N MET A 1 44.50 51.10 10.62
CA MET A 1 44.66 50.21 9.45
C MET A 1 45.69 49.12 9.76
N LYS A 2 45.24 47.91 10.13
CA LYS A 2 45.93 46.63 9.90
C LYS A 2 45.07 45.48 10.45
N ASN A 3 44.37 44.85 9.50
CA ASN A 3 44.27 43.40 9.32
C ASN A 3 43.26 42.61 10.18
N LEU A 4 41.99 42.81 9.82
CA LEU A 4 40.91 41.83 9.87
C LEU A 4 41.28 40.58 9.03
N ARG A 5 41.76 39.50 9.68
CA ARG A 5 41.85 38.16 9.07
C ARG A 5 41.78 37.10 10.16
N ASN A 6 40.57 36.72 10.59
CA ASN A 6 40.30 35.43 11.27
C ASN A 6 38.80 35.12 11.39
N THR A 7 38.04 35.35 10.31
CA THR A 7 36.61 35.00 10.27
C THR A 7 36.34 34.27 8.95
N GLY A 8 36.66 32.99 8.92
CA GLY A 8 36.48 32.19 7.71
C GLY A 8 36.53 30.72 8.03
N LEU A 9 35.57 30.23 8.84
CA LEU A 9 35.06 28.85 8.81
C LEU A 9 34.07 28.67 9.97
N ALA A 10 32.82 29.10 9.79
CA ALA A 10 31.71 28.73 10.70
C ALA A 10 30.36 28.68 9.97
N LEU A 11 30.35 28.28 8.70
CA LEU A 11 29.11 28.16 7.90
C LEU A 11 28.91 26.76 7.29
N ALA A 12 29.68 25.76 7.72
CA ALA A 12 29.66 24.42 7.14
C ALA A 12 28.90 23.37 7.98
N ALA A 13 28.09 23.78 8.95
CA ALA A 13 27.32 22.85 9.78
C ALA A 13 25.93 23.42 10.10
N PHE A 14 25.20 23.86 9.08
CA PHE A 14 23.75 23.74 9.16
C PHE A 14 23.44 22.26 8.91
N CYS A 15 23.58 21.46 9.96
CA CYS A 15 23.06 20.10 9.99
C CYS A 15 21.59 20.20 9.58
N MET A 16 21.28 19.80 8.34
CA MET A 16 19.92 19.49 7.96
C MET A 16 19.52 18.29 8.81
N ALA A 17 18.95 18.57 9.98
CA ALA A 17 18.09 17.62 10.66
C ALA A 17 16.83 17.52 9.79
N SER A 18 16.92 16.75 8.70
CA SER A 18 15.74 16.27 8.02
C SER A 18 15.02 15.41 9.04
N THR A 19 13.98 15.96 9.65
CA THR A 19 12.98 15.14 10.34
C THR A 19 12.44 14.19 9.28
N ALA A 20 12.71 12.89 9.42
CA ALA A 20 11.98 11.89 8.65
C ALA A 20 10.51 12.04 9.06
N VAL A 21 9.69 12.61 8.18
CA VAL A 21 8.25 12.55 8.34
C VAL A 21 7.81 11.16 7.86
N ALA A 22 6.90 10.53 8.58
CA ALA A 22 6.29 9.31 8.07
C ALA A 22 5.37 9.71 6.91
N GLN A 23 5.64 9.22 5.70
CA GLN A 23 4.82 9.51 4.51
C GLN A 23 3.48 8.76 4.52
N PHE A 24 3.25 7.88 5.49
CA PHE A 24 1.97 7.24 5.72
C PHE A 24 1.02 8.20 6.45
N SER A 25 -0.16 8.44 5.87
CA SER A 25 -1.18 9.29 6.46
C SER A 25 -2.15 8.49 7.33
N HIS A 26 -2.91 7.58 6.72
CA HIS A 26 -3.95 6.80 7.41
C HIS A 26 -4.37 5.57 6.60
N LEU A 27 -5.24 4.75 7.19
CA LEU A 27 -5.98 3.72 6.46
C LEU A 27 -7.36 4.25 6.08
N GLU A 28 -7.72 4.09 4.81
CA GLU A 28 -9.05 4.37 4.29
C GLU A 28 -9.75 3.05 3.96
N VAL A 29 -11.06 2.98 4.23
CA VAL A 29 -11.86 1.77 4.01
C VAL A 29 -13.09 2.13 3.20
N ASP A 30 -13.16 1.57 2.00
CA ASP A 30 -14.31 1.69 1.12
C ASP A 30 -15.15 0.42 1.19
N TYR A 31 -16.46 0.62 1.39
CA TYR A 31 -17.44 -0.44 1.15
C TYR A 31 -17.71 -0.54 -0.36
N ILE A 32 -17.60 -1.76 -0.90
CA ILE A 32 -17.89 -2.05 -2.30
C ILE A 32 -19.17 -2.87 -2.35
N ASP A 33 -20.20 -2.34 -3.01
CA ASP A 33 -21.40 -3.12 -3.29
C ASP A 33 -21.08 -4.23 -4.28
N ASN A 34 -21.17 -5.48 -3.81
CA ASN A 34 -21.00 -6.67 -4.63
C ASN A 34 -22.32 -7.22 -5.17
N GLY A 35 -23.46 -6.56 -4.91
CA GLY A 35 -24.78 -6.99 -5.39
C GLY A 35 -25.25 -8.34 -4.85
N GLY A 36 -24.59 -8.87 -3.81
CA GLY A 36 -24.85 -10.19 -3.25
C GLY A 36 -24.35 -11.36 -4.11
N VAL A 37 -23.49 -11.12 -5.10
CA VAL A 37 -22.95 -12.18 -5.98
C VAL A 37 -21.88 -13.03 -5.29
N VAL A 38 -21.30 -12.52 -4.20
CA VAL A 38 -20.44 -13.27 -3.28
C VAL A 38 -20.99 -13.15 -1.86
N PRO A 39 -20.75 -14.14 -0.98
CA PRO A 39 -21.20 -14.06 0.40
C PRO A 39 -20.45 -12.99 1.19
N GLY A 40 -21.19 -12.21 1.99
CA GLY A 40 -20.64 -11.19 2.87
C GLY A 40 -20.43 -9.83 2.21
N ASP A 41 -19.88 -8.91 3.00
CA ASP A 41 -19.59 -7.54 2.57
C ASP A 41 -18.19 -7.47 1.93
N THR A 42 -18.06 -6.70 0.85
CA THR A 42 -16.76 -6.45 0.21
C THR A 42 -16.20 -5.11 0.67
N TYR A 43 -14.93 -5.11 1.07
CA TYR A 43 -14.20 -3.90 1.45
C TYR A 43 -12.91 -3.76 0.65
N ARG A 44 -12.55 -2.52 0.29
CA ARG A 44 -11.20 -2.16 -0.15
C ARG A 44 -10.56 -1.32 0.94
N VAL A 45 -9.37 -1.74 1.39
CA VAL A 45 -8.61 -1.06 2.44
C VAL A 45 -7.36 -0.50 1.81
N TYR A 46 -7.17 0.82 1.90
CA TYR A 46 -6.04 1.53 1.31
C TYR A 46 -5.13 2.08 2.39
N ALA A 47 -3.83 1.99 2.17
CA ALA A 47 -2.85 2.82 2.88
C ALA A 47 -2.68 4.13 2.11
N VAL A 48 -3.12 5.24 2.69
CA VAL A 48 -3.06 6.56 2.08
C VAL A 48 -1.73 7.22 2.43
N MET A 49 -1.02 7.69 1.40
CA MET A 49 0.24 8.42 1.54
C MET A 49 -0.01 9.93 1.62
N GLU A 50 0.93 10.70 2.16
CA GLU A 50 0.78 12.13 2.38
C GLU A 50 0.79 12.93 1.07
N ASN A 51 1.62 12.55 0.09
CA ASN A 51 1.84 13.32 -1.12
C ASN A 51 1.63 12.50 -2.40
N GLU A 52 1.17 13.19 -3.45
CA GLU A 52 1.15 12.63 -4.80
C GLU A 52 2.60 12.34 -5.26
N GLY A 53 2.86 11.09 -5.66
CA GLY A 53 4.19 10.63 -6.07
C GLY A 53 5.00 9.94 -4.98
N ASP A 54 4.49 9.83 -3.74
CA ASP A 54 5.07 8.94 -2.74
C ASP A 54 5.07 7.49 -3.27
N ILE A 55 6.21 6.80 -3.15
CA ILE A 55 6.40 5.44 -3.65
C ILE A 55 6.39 4.47 -2.47
N LEU A 56 5.54 3.45 -2.57
CA LEU A 56 5.53 2.32 -1.64
C LEU A 56 6.22 1.12 -2.30
N ASP A 57 7.33 0.67 -1.70
CA ASP A 57 8.15 -0.43 -2.24
C ASP A 57 7.72 -1.80 -1.70
N ALA A 58 7.43 -1.88 -0.40
CA ALA A 58 7.03 -3.12 0.24
C ALA A 58 6.14 -2.89 1.47
N ILE A 59 5.22 -3.83 1.68
CA ILE A 59 4.52 -4.03 2.95
C ILE A 59 4.88 -5.43 3.45
N TYR A 60 5.46 -5.52 4.65
CA TYR A 60 5.85 -6.80 5.22
C TYR A 60 5.69 -6.80 6.74
N GLY A 61 5.56 -8.00 7.31
CA GLY A 61 5.69 -8.25 8.73
C GLY A 61 6.99 -8.99 9.03
N GLU A 62 7.47 -8.88 10.26
CA GLU A 62 8.65 -9.61 10.73
C GLU A 62 8.27 -10.66 11.76
N LYS A 63 9.21 -11.56 12.09
CA LYS A 63 8.98 -12.63 13.08
C LYS A 63 8.52 -12.09 14.44
N SER A 64 9.08 -10.97 14.90
CA SER A 64 8.72 -10.33 16.17
C SER A 64 7.49 -9.42 16.08
N ALA A 65 7.12 -9.00 14.87
CA ALA A 65 6.01 -8.08 14.61
C ALA A 65 5.31 -8.50 13.30
N PRO A 66 4.54 -9.61 13.32
CA PRO A 66 3.88 -10.07 12.11
C PRO A 66 2.76 -9.11 11.73
N MET A 67 2.63 -8.86 10.42
CA MET A 67 1.44 -8.22 9.87
C MET A 67 0.26 -9.19 10.02
N LYS A 68 -0.89 -8.66 10.49
CA LYS A 68 -2.11 -9.44 10.67
C LYS A 68 -3.28 -8.72 10.04
N ILE A 69 -3.96 -9.40 9.13
CA ILE A 69 -5.25 -9.02 8.59
C ILE A 69 -6.21 -10.12 9.03
N THR A 70 -7.22 -9.77 9.83
CA THR A 70 -8.12 -10.73 10.46
C THR A 70 -9.56 -10.29 10.30
N SER A 71 -10.45 -11.26 10.11
CA SER A 71 -11.90 -11.06 10.10
C SER A 71 -12.55 -11.95 11.15
N THR A 72 -13.75 -11.58 11.60
CA THR A 72 -14.59 -12.41 12.48
C THR A 72 -15.28 -13.55 11.72
N ALA A 73 -15.24 -13.52 10.38
CA ALA A 73 -15.74 -14.56 9.50
C ALA A 73 -14.67 -14.95 8.46
N PRO A 74 -14.78 -16.10 7.78
CA PRO A 74 -13.87 -16.46 6.70
C PRO A 74 -13.86 -15.41 5.59
N PHE A 75 -12.70 -15.18 4.99
CA PHE A 75 -12.57 -14.38 3.77
C PHE A 75 -13.16 -15.13 2.59
N PHE A 76 -13.80 -14.40 1.66
CA PHE A 76 -14.16 -14.96 0.37
C PHE A 76 -12.89 -15.23 -0.45
N GLN A 77 -12.80 -16.42 -1.01
CA GLN A 77 -11.66 -16.88 -1.81
C GLN A 77 -12.19 -17.53 -3.09
N HIS A 78 -11.88 -16.93 -4.23
CA HIS A 78 -12.30 -17.43 -5.54
C HIS A 78 -11.42 -18.61 -5.98
N LEU A 79 -11.97 -19.59 -6.71
CA LEU A 79 -11.23 -20.79 -7.14
C LEU A 79 -10.04 -20.45 -8.06
N LYS A 80 -10.17 -19.39 -8.85
CA LYS A 80 -9.11 -18.83 -9.71
C LYS A 80 -8.41 -17.61 -9.08
N GLY A 81 -8.64 -17.38 -7.79
CA GLY A 81 -8.04 -16.30 -7.02
C GLY A 81 -6.64 -16.63 -6.53
N GLY A 82 -6.10 -15.75 -5.69
CA GLY A 82 -4.78 -15.92 -5.12
C GLY A 82 -4.46 -14.92 -4.03
N ALA A 83 -3.22 -14.94 -3.54
CA ALA A 83 -2.82 -14.06 -2.44
C ALA A 83 -2.53 -12.64 -2.93
N LEU A 84 -2.11 -12.50 -4.19
CA LEU A 84 -1.67 -11.23 -4.79
C LEU A 84 -2.52 -10.90 -6.01
N SER A 85 -2.62 -9.60 -6.33
CA SER A 85 -3.23 -9.11 -7.58
C SER A 85 -2.65 -9.77 -8.84
N ALA A 86 -1.39 -10.24 -8.80
CA ALA A 86 -0.74 -10.92 -9.91
C ALA A 86 -1.40 -12.27 -10.27
N ASP A 87 -2.09 -12.90 -9.32
CA ASP A 87 -2.83 -14.14 -9.54
C ASP A 87 -4.18 -13.89 -10.24
N ILE A 88 -4.71 -12.67 -10.13
CA ILE A 88 -6.01 -12.29 -10.68
C ILE A 88 -5.89 -12.09 -12.20
N GLN A 89 -6.37 -13.08 -12.96
CA GLN A 89 -6.34 -13.02 -14.41
C GLN A 89 -7.44 -12.08 -14.94
N ARG A 90 -7.05 -10.95 -15.55
CA ARG A 90 -8.00 -9.97 -16.10
C ARG A 90 -9.02 -10.58 -17.06
N TYR A 91 -8.63 -11.56 -17.86
CA TYR A 91 -9.58 -12.21 -18.76
C TYR A 91 -10.65 -13.00 -17.99
N ASP A 92 -10.26 -13.71 -16.94
CA ASP A 92 -11.18 -14.54 -16.16
C ASP A 92 -12.24 -13.69 -15.45
N THR A 93 -11.93 -12.46 -15.02
CA THR A 93 -12.90 -11.54 -14.41
C THR A 93 -14.03 -11.13 -15.36
N THR A 94 -13.81 -11.19 -16.68
CA THR A 94 -14.86 -10.94 -17.68
C THR A 94 -15.81 -12.12 -17.85
N THR A 95 -15.35 -13.33 -17.50
CA THR A 95 -16.14 -14.57 -17.60
C THR A 95 -16.86 -14.90 -16.30
N ASP A 96 -16.22 -14.62 -15.17
CA ASP A 96 -16.76 -14.77 -13.83
C ASP A 96 -16.45 -13.50 -13.01
N PRO A 97 -17.40 -12.54 -12.93
CA PRO A 97 -17.22 -11.31 -12.20
C PRO A 97 -17.03 -11.50 -10.69
N THR A 98 -17.32 -12.69 -10.14
CA THR A 98 -17.11 -12.93 -8.70
C THR A 98 -15.63 -12.90 -8.32
N LEU A 99 -14.72 -13.15 -9.28
CA LEU A 99 -13.27 -13.02 -9.09
C LEU A 99 -12.86 -11.56 -8.74
N LEU A 100 -13.62 -10.55 -9.15
CA LEU A 100 -13.35 -9.15 -8.77
C LEU A 100 -13.51 -8.89 -7.26
N TYR A 101 -14.14 -9.81 -6.54
CA TYR A 101 -14.39 -9.72 -5.11
C TYR A 101 -13.56 -10.73 -4.29
N ASP A 102 -12.60 -11.40 -4.93
CA ASP A 102 -11.63 -12.25 -4.24
C ASP A 102 -10.82 -11.48 -3.17
N SER A 103 -10.29 -12.17 -2.16
CA SER A 103 -9.50 -11.54 -1.10
C SER A 103 -7.99 -11.69 -1.34
N TRP A 104 -7.37 -10.62 -1.83
CA TRP A 104 -5.94 -10.52 -2.13
C TRP A 104 -5.35 -9.18 -1.65
N VAL A 105 -4.02 -9.05 -1.72
CA VAL A 105 -3.29 -7.80 -1.42
C VAL A 105 -2.48 -7.33 -2.62
N THR A 106 -2.20 -6.02 -2.69
CA THR A 106 -1.47 -5.41 -3.80
C THR A 106 -0.72 -4.15 -3.37
N ILE A 107 0.20 -3.73 -4.23
CA ILE A 107 0.69 -2.35 -4.29
C ILE A 107 0.40 -1.84 -5.70
N GLY A 108 -0.63 -1.01 -5.84
CA GLY A 108 -0.90 -0.26 -7.08
C GLY A 108 -1.51 -1.03 -8.27
N ALA A 109 -1.70 -2.35 -8.20
CA ALA A 109 -2.28 -3.14 -9.30
C ALA A 109 -3.57 -3.87 -8.87
N GLU A 110 -4.56 -3.98 -9.77
CA GLU A 110 -5.81 -4.73 -9.48
C GLU A 110 -5.85 -6.13 -10.09
N ASP A 111 -4.93 -6.44 -11.01
CA ASP A 111 -4.87 -7.71 -11.71
C ASP A 111 -3.45 -8.02 -12.23
N ASN A 112 -3.30 -9.09 -13.00
CA ASN A 112 -2.03 -9.54 -13.56
C ASN A 112 -1.45 -8.66 -14.68
N TYR A 113 -2.17 -7.65 -15.17
CA TYR A 113 -1.70 -6.84 -16.28
C TYR A 113 -0.78 -5.72 -15.80
N MET A 114 0.43 -5.67 -16.37
CA MET A 114 1.47 -4.69 -16.00
C MET A 114 1.78 -4.69 -14.49
N ASN A 115 1.61 -5.86 -13.87
CA ASN A 115 1.88 -6.13 -12.46
C ASN A 115 3.17 -6.95 -12.39
N ALA A 116 4.29 -6.23 -12.37
CA ALA A 116 5.65 -6.76 -12.47
C ALA A 116 6.40 -6.61 -11.15
#